data_AF-K6WEN6-F1
#
_entry.id   AF-K6WEN6-F1
#
_cell.length_a   1.000
_cell.length_b   1.000
_cell.length_c   1.000
_cell.angle_alpha   90.00
_cell.angle_beta   90.00
_cell.angle_gamma   90.00
#
_symmetry.space_group_name_H-M   'P 1'
#
loop_
_entity.id
_entity.type
_entity.pdbx_description
1 polymer ?
#
loop_
_entity_poly.entity_id
_entity_poly.type
_entity_poly.pdbx_seq_one_letter_code
_entity_poly.pdbx_strand_id
1 'polypeptide(L)'
;GISVGDTTLGTAVANLGWDEVRFPKPLFHGDTIHVVTEVLELRESKSRPDQGIVTFLHQAFNQDEELVASCKRTGLQRKRPQE
;
A
#
# COMPACT_ATOMS: atom_id res chain seq x y z
N GLY A 1 9.46 8.59 2.11
CA GLY A 1 8.45 7.72 1.47
C GLY A 1 8.45 6.37 2.17
N ILE A 2 7.37 5.60 2.09
CA ILE A 2 7.29 4.26 2.68
C ILE A 2 7.72 3.22 1.65
N SER A 3 8.60 2.29 2.03
CA SER A 3 9.04 1.24 1.11
C SER A 3 8.03 0.10 1.02
N VAL A 4 8.07 -0.67 -0.07
CA VAL A 4 7.27 -1.90 -0.19
C VAL A 4 7.60 -2.86 0.95
N GLY A 5 8.88 -2.95 1.35
CA GLY A 5 9.34 -3.79 2.44
C GLY A 5 8.65 -3.45 3.76
N ASP A 6 8.57 -2.16 4.11
CA ASP A 6 7.94 -1.69 5.35
C ASP A 6 6.45 -2.07 5.42
N THR A 7 5.76 -2.10 4.28
CA THR A 7 4.32 -2.44 4.22
C THR A 7 4.01 -3.94 4.13
N THR A 8 5.01 -4.79 3.86
CA THR A 8 4.77 -6.20 3.51
C THR A 8 5.65 -7.20 4.26
N LEU A 9 6.65 -6.74 5.00
CA LEU A 9 7.51 -7.56 5.85
C LEU A 9 8.10 -8.78 5.11
N GLY A 10 8.50 -8.57 3.85
CA GLY A 10 9.12 -9.61 3.01
C GLY A 10 8.15 -10.60 2.35
N THR A 11 6.84 -10.39 2.48
CA THR A 11 5.82 -11.26 1.85
C THR A 11 5.47 -10.84 0.43
N ALA A 12 5.87 -9.65 -0.03
CA ALA A 12 5.56 -9.16 -1.36
C ALA A 12 6.17 -10.04 -2.46
N VAL A 13 5.32 -10.52 -3.36
CA VAL A 13 5.72 -11.27 -4.56
C VAL A 13 5.67 -10.37 -5.80
N ALA A 14 4.60 -9.59 -5.94
CA ALA A 14 4.41 -8.69 -7.07
C ALA A 14 3.50 -7.50 -6.71
N ASN A 15 3.75 -6.35 -7.32
CA ASN A 15 2.77 -5.26 -7.38
C ASN A 15 1.88 -5.49 -8.60
N LEU A 16 0.57 -5.63 -8.37
CA LEU A 16 -0.39 -5.93 -9.44
C LEU A 16 -0.95 -4.67 -10.08
N GLY A 17 -0.91 -3.54 -9.38
CA GLY A 17 -1.35 -2.27 -9.92
C GLY A 17 -1.67 -1.22 -8.87
N TRP A 18 -2.04 -0.06 -9.37
CA TRP A 18 -2.49 1.09 -8.61
C TRP A 18 -3.84 1.57 -9.13
N ASP A 19 -4.69 2.02 -8.23
CA ASP A 19 -5.97 2.62 -8.54
C ASP A 19 -6.20 3.87 -7.66
N GLU A 20 -7.12 4.72 -8.08
CA GLU A 20 -7.55 5.91 -7.31
C GLU A 20 -6.39 6.81 -6.83
N VAL A 21 -5.33 6.94 -7.63
CA VAL A 21 -4.19 7.82 -7.31
C VAL A 21 -4.65 9.28 -7.36
N ARG A 22 -4.49 10.01 -6.25
CA ARG A 22 -4.92 11.41 -6.09
C ARG A 22 -3.85 12.22 -5.36
N PHE A 23 -3.68 13.47 -5.77
CA PHE A 23 -2.81 14.47 -5.13
C PHE A 23 -3.62 15.72 -4.82
N PRO A 24 -4.44 15.71 -3.76
CA PRO A 24 -5.38 16.79 -3.47
C PRO A 24 -4.72 18.12 -3.08
N LYS A 25 -3.45 18.09 -2.62
CA LYS A 25 -2.68 19.28 -2.25
C LYS A 25 -1.22 19.16 -2.71
N PRO A 26 -0.57 20.29 -3.06
CA PRO A 26 0.85 20.30 -3.39
C PRO A 26 1.71 20.05 -2.14
N LEU A 27 2.97 19.70 -2.38
CA LEU A 27 4.03 19.65 -1.38
C LEU A 27 5.11 20.67 -1.74
N PHE A 28 5.79 21.19 -0.74
CA PHE A 28 6.88 22.14 -0.88
C PHE A 28 8.14 21.68 -0.16
N HIS A 29 9.27 22.31 -0.49
CA HIS A 29 10.51 22.04 0.22
C HIS A 29 10.37 22.39 1.70
N GLY A 30 10.76 21.46 2.58
CA GLY A 30 10.63 21.60 4.03
C GLY A 30 9.41 20.89 4.63
N ASP A 31 8.45 20.46 3.81
CA ASP A 31 7.30 19.69 4.32
C ASP A 31 7.75 18.35 4.90
N THR A 32 7.12 17.97 6.02
CA THR A 32 7.33 16.68 6.67
C THR A 32 6.15 15.77 6.37
N ILE A 33 6.43 14.56 5.86
CA ILE A 33 5.39 13.63 5.41
C ILE A 33 5.35 12.42 6.32
N HIS A 34 4.15 12.08 6.78
CA HIS A 34 3.85 10.75 7.32
C HIS A 34 2.80 10.05 6.45
N VAL A 35 2.75 8.72 6.52
CA VAL A 35 1.85 7.93 5.68
C VAL A 35 1.20 6.85 6.53
N VAL A 36 -0.11 6.69 6.36
CA VAL A 36 -0.91 5.61 6.93
C VAL A 36 -1.21 4.61 5.82
N THR A 37 -1.09 3.32 6.13
CA THR A 37 -1.47 2.23 5.22
C THR A 37 -2.52 1.36 5.88
N GLU A 38 -3.66 1.22 5.24
CA GLU A 38 -4.76 0.35 5.67
C GLU A 38 -4.92 -0.82 4.70
N VAL A 39 -5.23 -2.00 5.22
CA VAL A 39 -5.60 -3.16 4.40
C VAL A 39 -7.11 -3.14 4.19
N LEU A 40 -7.55 -2.89 2.96
CA LEU A 40 -8.97 -2.79 2.61
C LEU A 40 -9.61 -4.14 2.29
N GLU A 41 -8.86 -5.04 1.63
CA GLU A 41 -9.40 -6.32 1.15
C GLU A 41 -8.32 -7.39 1.09
N LEU A 42 -8.73 -8.63 1.35
CA LEU A 42 -7.94 -9.84 1.19
C LEU A 42 -8.70 -10.83 0.30
N ARG A 43 -8.05 -11.35 -0.74
CA ARG A 43 -8.64 -12.36 -1.63
C ARG A 43 -7.62 -13.43 -2.00
N GLU A 44 -8.06 -14.68 -2.05
CA GLU A 44 -7.24 -15.80 -2.50
C GLU A 44 -6.89 -15.68 -3.99
N SER A 45 -5.64 -16.02 -4.36
CA SER A 45 -5.27 -16.12 -5.76
C SER A 45 -5.82 -17.43 -6.35
N LYS A 46 -6.59 -17.32 -7.44
CA LYS A 46 -7.16 -18.49 -8.13
C LYS A 46 -6.10 -19.35 -8.84
N SER A 47 -4.96 -18.76 -9.20
CA SER A 47 -3.91 -19.43 -9.99
C SER A 47 -2.63 -19.72 -9.19
N ARG A 48 -2.49 -19.16 -7.99
CA ARG A 48 -1.29 -19.31 -7.14
C ARG A 48 -1.70 -19.66 -5.71
N PRO A 49 -1.89 -20.95 -5.40
CA PRO A 49 -2.50 -21.41 -4.14
C PRO A 49 -1.78 -20.97 -2.85
N ASP A 50 -0.48 -20.69 -2.95
CA ASP A 50 0.41 -20.23 -1.86
C ASP A 50 0.38 -18.70 -1.67
N GLN A 51 -0.42 -17.97 -2.45
CA GLN A 51 -0.40 -16.51 -2.51
C GLN A 51 -1.81 -15.90 -2.41
N GLY A 52 -1.88 -14.74 -1.79
CA GLY A 52 -3.08 -13.93 -1.64
C GLY A 52 -2.91 -12.56 -2.29
N ILE A 53 -4.02 -11.97 -2.71
CA ILE A 53 -4.10 -10.60 -3.22
C ILE A 53 -4.57 -9.72 -2.06
N VAL A 54 -3.81 -8.66 -1.81
CA VAL A 54 -4.08 -7.68 -0.76
C VAL A 54 -4.26 -6.31 -1.40
N THR A 55 -5.38 -5.65 -1.11
CA THR A 55 -5.63 -4.26 -1.48
C THR A 55 -5.28 -3.37 -0.30
N PHE A 56 -4.33 -2.46 -0.51
CA PHE A 56 -3.87 -1.48 0.45
C PHE A 56 -4.41 -0.10 0.07
N LEU A 57 -4.83 0.69 1.05
CA LEU A 57 -5.02 2.13 0.93
C LEU A 57 -3.82 2.83 1.57
N HIS A 58 -3.11 3.63 0.80
CA HIS A 58 -2.04 4.48 1.30
C HIS A 58 -2.52 5.93 1.32
N GLN A 59 -2.38 6.61 2.45
CA GLN A 59 -2.69 8.02 2.61
C GLN A 59 -1.50 8.75 3.21
N ALA A 60 -1.04 9.80 2.53
CA ALA A 60 0.06 10.63 2.96
C ALA A 60 -0.46 11.98 3.45
N PHE A 61 0.10 12.43 4.57
CA PHE A 61 -0.26 13.68 5.23
C PHE A 61 0.99 14.53 5.49
N ASN A 62 0.85 15.85 5.40
CA ASN A 62 1.92 16.79 5.77
C ASN A 62 1.95 17.06 7.29
N GLN A 63 2.78 17.99 7.74
CA GLN A 63 2.91 18.42 9.14
C GLN A 63 1.63 19.05 9.71
N ASP A 64 0.75 19.55 8.85
CA ASP A 64 -0.50 20.22 9.20
C ASP A 64 -1.70 19.26 9.13
N GLU A 65 -1.43 17.94 9.10
CA GLU A 65 -2.41 16.86 8.99
C GLU A 65 -3.26 16.91 7.70
N GLU A 66 -2.78 17.61 6.68
CA GLU A 66 -3.49 17.72 5.43
C GLU A 66 -3.17 16.52 4.52
N LEU A 67 -4.20 15.90 3.95
CA LEU A 67 -4.02 14.86 2.95
C LEU A 67 -3.34 15.46 1.71
N VAL A 68 -2.19 14.93 1.33
CA VAL A 68 -1.40 15.37 0.17
C VAL A 68 -1.33 14.32 -0.94
N ALA A 69 -1.47 13.04 -0.59
CA ALA A 69 -1.56 11.96 -1.56
C ALA A 69 -2.44 10.82 -1.03
N SER A 70 -3.17 10.15 -1.93
CA SER A 70 -3.91 8.93 -1.64
C SER A 70 -3.83 7.99 -2.84
N CYS A 71 -3.74 6.69 -2.58
CA CYS A 71 -3.82 5.68 -3.63
C CYS A 71 -4.20 4.31 -3.08
N LYS A 72 -4.88 3.53 -3.92
CA LYS A 72 -5.07 2.10 -3.69
C LYS A 72 -3.98 1.32 -4.42
N ARG A 73 -3.35 0.39 -3.73
CA ARG A 73 -2.35 -0.52 -4.28
C ARG A 73 -2.84 -1.94 -4.14
N THR A 74 -2.80 -2.70 -5.22
CA THR A 74 -3.06 -4.14 -5.16
C THR A 74 -1.74 -4.89 -5.26
N GLY A 75 -1.46 -5.74 -4.28
CA GLY A 75 -0.23 -6.53 -4.21
C GLY A 75 -0.51 -8.02 -4.05
N LEU A 76 0.32 -8.84 -4.67
CA LEU A 76 0.36 -10.27 -4.46
C LEU A 76 1.34 -10.56 -3.30
N GLN A 77 0.85 -11.21 -2.26
CA GLN A 77 1.60 -11.52 -1.04
C GLN A 77 1.66 -13.03 -0.84
N ARG A 78 2.77 -13.51 -0.27
CA ARG A 78 2.86 -14.88 0.23
C ARG A 78 1.87 -15.09 1.36
N LYS A 79 1.16 -16.21 1.34
CA LYS A 79 0.38 -16.66 2.50
C LYS A 79 1.30 -17.25 3.55
N ARG A 80 0.75 -17.42 4.75
CA ARG A 80 1.38 -18.25 5.78
C ARG A 80 1.56 -19.67 5.21
N PRO A 81 2.74 -20.29 5.36
CA PRO A 81 2.95 -21.70 5.01
C PRO A 81 1.92 -22.59 5.74
N GLN A 82 1.41 -23.61 5.05
CA GLN A 82 0.65 -24.69 5.69
C GLN A 82 1.67 -25.72 6.18
N GLU A 83 1.61 -26.05 7.48
CA GLU A 83 2.35 -27.17 8.08
C GLU A 83 1.72 -28.51 7.68
#